data_AF-A0A210QZ88-F1
#
_entry.id   AF-A0A210QZ88-F1
#
_cell.length_a   1.000
_cell.length_b   1.000
_cell.length_c   1.000
_cell.angle_alpha   90.00
_cell.angle_beta   90.00
_cell.angle_gamma   90.00
#
_symmetry.space_group_name_H-M   'P 1'
#
loop_
_entity.id
_entity.type
_entity.pdbx_description
1 polymer ?
#
loop_
_entity_poly.entity_id
_entity_poly.type
_entity_poly.pdbx_seq_one_letter_code
_entity_poly.pdbx_strand_id
1 'polypeptide(L)'
;MWIGYHIFGVSELRFRPEKYSPTDYLKRLMSGNISYAELFTFLCRKAHIPCVLVDGFAKSQGYDVGKESLTNLVNTWTAVYVAGGWRLVFPLWALTNEADEGENATLDVDDDGNLNEFFFLTDPDEFIFRCLPIKTDWQLLQNSYSKEKFKRLPYVSSQFFDGFIKLPNLQDGTIQARYGYCKLNLTLREGRDEDAKLFAELMFDRNISEEDSSPDVQLDRFIAIIHSHKNRRVNVRLPCDGVYRLKLSDSKRGWLCSFRIVCEKSTLMKNAFPEHPMLDFGPCISTLNAGLVPISHIGGVLNIHVNQDIIVLFDMTEELSIKTQLFDCKNDVSHYVTHSVQDKEVKVTVKVPVTGEYGLVILCRDRHSNNPFVVACNYLLTTEKVNTRTRVWDNPTQKKARARLVFVTQKSNNPEVLQHSLDAFQQLKIQSKGEVVGATEKINFLRIKQGISRINHNIRFAP
;
A
#
# COMPACT_ATOMS: atom_id res chain seq x y z
N MET A 1 6.68 -10.05 -30.41
CA MET A 1 6.97 -11.46 -30.75
C MET A 1 8.16 -11.60 -31.72
N TRP A 2 8.11 -11.07 -32.96
CA TRP A 2 9.22 -11.26 -33.93
C TRP A 2 10.62 -10.86 -33.43
N ILE A 3 10.74 -9.72 -32.75
CA ILE A 3 12.02 -9.20 -32.23
C ILE A 3 12.63 -10.15 -31.17
N GLY A 4 11.83 -10.73 -30.28
CA GLY A 4 12.33 -11.60 -29.20
C GLY A 4 12.82 -12.96 -29.70
N TYR A 5 12.03 -13.62 -30.56
CA TYR A 5 12.34 -14.97 -31.04
C TYR A 5 13.57 -15.04 -31.97
N HIS A 6 13.82 -14.01 -32.78
CA HIS A 6 14.87 -14.07 -33.81
C HIS A 6 16.26 -13.70 -33.29
N ILE A 7 16.39 -13.23 -32.04
CA ILE A 7 17.69 -12.94 -31.43
C ILE A 7 18.47 -14.24 -31.19
N PHE A 8 17.78 -15.32 -30.79
CA PHE A 8 18.41 -16.62 -30.52
C PHE A 8 18.88 -17.37 -31.77
N GLY A 9 18.32 -17.10 -32.96
CA GLY A 9 18.73 -17.73 -34.22
C GLY A 9 19.91 -17.07 -34.92
N VAL A 10 20.32 -15.86 -34.51
CA VAL A 10 21.37 -15.06 -35.19
C VAL A 10 22.77 -15.31 -34.61
N SER A 11 22.86 -15.90 -33.42
CA SER A 11 24.10 -16.32 -32.75
C SER A 11 24.92 -17.34 -33.56
N GLU A 12 24.30 -18.07 -34.49
CA GLU A 12 24.98 -19.05 -35.36
C GLU A 12 25.46 -18.48 -36.71
N LEU A 13 25.16 -17.22 -37.04
CA LEU A 13 25.47 -16.67 -38.36
C LEU A 13 26.95 -16.24 -38.50
N ARG A 14 27.75 -17.09 -39.15
CA ARG A 14 29.20 -16.87 -39.40
C ARG A 14 29.55 -15.81 -40.46
N PHE A 15 28.58 -15.29 -41.23
CA PHE A 15 28.83 -14.34 -42.33
C PHE A 15 28.61 -12.87 -41.93
N ARG A 16 29.37 -11.93 -42.51
CA ARG A 16 29.10 -10.49 -42.36
C ARG A 16 27.80 -10.15 -43.11
N PRO A 17 26.73 -9.71 -42.43
CA PRO A 17 25.48 -9.39 -43.09
C PRO A 17 25.63 -8.14 -43.96
N GLU A 18 24.82 -8.05 -45.00
CA GLU A 18 24.73 -6.86 -45.84
C GLU A 18 24.30 -5.65 -44.99
N LYS A 19 24.96 -4.51 -45.21
CA LYS A 19 24.71 -3.30 -44.42
C LYS A 19 23.25 -2.87 -44.56
N TYR A 20 22.58 -2.61 -43.44
CA TYR A 20 21.15 -2.26 -43.35
C TYR A 20 20.16 -3.39 -43.67
N SER A 21 20.63 -4.64 -43.82
CA SER A 21 19.73 -5.82 -43.85
C SER A 21 19.13 -6.09 -42.47
N PRO A 22 17.97 -6.78 -42.36
CA PRO A 22 17.42 -7.20 -41.08
C PRO A 22 18.44 -7.95 -40.20
N THR A 23 19.29 -8.76 -40.82
CA THR A 23 20.35 -9.52 -40.16
C THR A 23 21.46 -8.63 -39.58
N ASP A 24 21.83 -7.54 -40.25
CA ASP A 24 22.77 -6.54 -39.73
C ASP A 24 22.21 -5.84 -38.49
N TYR A 25 20.93 -5.46 -38.52
CA TYR A 25 20.26 -4.89 -37.35
C TYR A 25 20.17 -5.86 -36.17
N LEU A 26 19.81 -7.12 -36.40
CA LEU A 26 19.79 -8.13 -35.33
C LEU A 26 21.18 -8.38 -34.74
N LYS A 27 22.24 -8.42 -35.56
CA LYS A 27 23.62 -8.53 -35.05
C LYS A 27 24.03 -7.32 -34.23
N ARG A 28 23.68 -6.11 -34.66
CA ARG A 28 23.96 -4.88 -33.91
C ARG A 28 23.21 -4.85 -32.57
N LEU A 29 22.00 -5.40 -32.52
CA LEU A 29 21.22 -5.52 -31.28
C LEU A 29 21.94 -6.47 -30.30
N MET A 30 22.38 -7.65 -30.77
CA MET A 30 23.12 -8.60 -29.94
C MET A 30 24.47 -8.05 -29.44
N SER A 31 25.14 -7.23 -30.25
CA SER A 31 26.40 -6.60 -29.85
C SER A 31 26.21 -5.33 -29.00
N GLY A 32 24.97 -4.97 -28.65
CA GLY A 32 24.65 -3.76 -27.89
C GLY A 32 24.88 -2.44 -28.63
N ASN A 33 25.07 -2.48 -29.96
CA ASN A 33 25.32 -1.29 -30.80
C ASN A 33 24.03 -0.53 -31.15
N ILE A 34 22.87 -1.19 -31.03
CA ILE A 34 21.55 -0.55 -31.10
C ILE A 34 20.69 -1.10 -29.96
N SER A 35 19.73 -0.30 -29.52
CA SER A 35 18.73 -0.68 -28.53
C SER A 35 17.50 -1.35 -29.18
N TYR A 36 16.72 -2.06 -28.36
CA TYR A 36 15.43 -2.62 -28.77
C TYR A 36 14.44 -1.53 -29.25
N ALA A 37 14.49 -0.34 -28.64
CA ALA A 37 13.67 0.80 -29.03
C ALA A 37 14.05 1.33 -30.43
N GLU A 38 15.34 1.38 -30.76
CA GLU A 38 15.80 1.79 -32.09
C GLU A 38 15.39 0.79 -33.18
N LEU A 39 15.51 -0.50 -32.90
CA LEU A 39 15.05 -1.54 -33.83
C LEU A 39 13.54 -1.44 -34.06
N PHE A 40 12.75 -1.32 -32.99
CA PHE A 40 11.29 -1.18 -33.09
C PHE A 40 10.90 0.08 -33.87
N THR A 41 11.55 1.20 -33.59
CA THR A 41 11.35 2.47 -34.31
C THR A 41 11.66 2.33 -35.80
N PHE A 42 12.72 1.61 -36.16
CA PHE A 42 13.04 1.34 -37.56
C PHE A 42 11.93 0.54 -38.26
N LEU A 43 11.42 -0.51 -37.60
CA LEU A 43 10.31 -1.31 -38.12
C LEU A 43 9.04 -0.48 -38.30
N CYS A 44 8.67 0.35 -37.30
CA CYS A 44 7.53 1.26 -37.40
C CYS A 44 7.65 2.20 -38.60
N ARG A 45 8.83 2.80 -38.83
CA ARG A 45 9.09 3.68 -39.97
C ARG A 45 8.95 2.95 -41.31
N LYS A 46 9.43 1.70 -41.39
CA LYS A 46 9.25 0.84 -42.58
C LYS A 46 7.79 0.48 -42.83
N ALA A 47 6.99 0.37 -41.79
CA ALA A 47 5.55 0.17 -41.87
C ALA A 47 4.75 1.49 -42.02
N HIS A 48 5.42 2.64 -42.22
CA HIS A 48 4.80 3.95 -42.31
C HIS A 48 3.98 4.38 -41.07
N ILE A 49 4.33 3.85 -39.89
CA ILE A 49 3.74 4.24 -38.61
C ILE A 49 4.54 5.43 -38.05
N PRO A 50 3.92 6.59 -37.78
CA PRO A 50 4.63 7.72 -37.16
C PRO A 50 5.13 7.34 -35.77
N CYS A 51 6.43 7.53 -35.51
CA CYS A 51 7.04 7.13 -34.26
C CYS A 51 8.25 8.00 -33.87
N VAL A 52 8.47 8.15 -32.56
CA VAL A 52 9.53 8.98 -31.96
C VAL A 52 10.24 8.19 -30.86
N LEU A 53 11.57 8.29 -30.80
CA LEU A 53 12.35 7.78 -29.67
C LEU A 53 12.20 8.70 -28.47
N VAL A 54 11.94 8.12 -27.30
CA VAL A 54 11.71 8.83 -26.05
C VAL A 54 12.74 8.38 -25.04
N ASP A 55 13.63 9.30 -24.67
CA ASP A 55 14.61 9.10 -23.60
C ASP A 55 13.99 9.44 -22.24
N GLY A 56 14.32 8.66 -21.23
CA GLY A 56 13.73 8.79 -19.90
C GLY A 56 14.43 7.97 -18.83
N PHE A 57 13.77 7.87 -17.69
CA PHE A 57 14.16 7.04 -16.57
C PHE A 57 13.17 5.89 -16.42
N ALA A 58 13.65 4.65 -16.30
CA ALA A 58 12.80 3.50 -16.06
C ALA A 58 13.17 2.82 -14.74
N LYS A 59 12.19 2.61 -13.86
CA LYS A 59 12.38 1.79 -12.65
C LYS A 59 12.57 0.34 -13.08
N SER A 60 13.76 -0.19 -12.80
CA SER A 60 14.18 -1.55 -13.08
C SER A 60 14.25 -2.37 -11.80
N GLN A 61 14.66 -3.64 -11.94
CA GLN A 61 14.96 -4.52 -10.83
C GLN A 61 15.89 -3.85 -9.80
N GLY A 62 15.61 -4.08 -8.51
CA GLY A 62 16.36 -3.48 -7.42
C GLY A 62 16.12 -1.98 -7.24
N TYR A 63 15.01 -1.44 -7.76
CA TYR A 63 14.66 -0.04 -7.53
C TYR A 63 14.05 0.18 -6.14
N ASP A 64 14.73 1.02 -5.37
CA ASP A 64 14.28 1.49 -4.07
C ASP A 64 13.43 2.75 -4.22
N VAL A 65 12.21 2.72 -3.68
CA VAL A 65 11.36 3.91 -3.62
C VAL A 65 12.11 5.02 -2.90
N GLY A 66 12.09 6.23 -3.47
CA GLY A 66 12.80 7.39 -2.92
C GLY A 66 14.30 7.44 -3.19
N LYS A 67 14.87 6.54 -4.01
CA LYS A 67 16.31 6.56 -4.37
C LYS A 67 16.75 7.92 -4.92
N GLU A 68 17.87 8.43 -4.39
CA GLU A 68 18.35 9.78 -4.69
C GLU A 68 18.82 9.94 -6.14
N SER A 69 19.60 8.97 -6.64
CA SER A 69 20.13 8.98 -8.01
C SER A 69 19.35 8.07 -8.95
N LEU A 70 18.99 8.60 -10.12
CA LEU A 70 18.40 7.85 -11.24
C LEU A 70 19.38 7.66 -12.41
N THR A 71 20.67 7.96 -12.23
CA THR A 71 21.66 7.90 -13.33
C THR A 71 21.75 6.53 -13.97
N ASN A 72 21.63 5.47 -13.17
CA ASN A 72 21.73 4.09 -13.64
C ASN A 72 20.40 3.55 -14.22
N LEU A 73 19.37 4.40 -14.30
CA LEU A 73 18.03 4.05 -14.77
C LEU A 73 17.68 4.70 -16.11
N VAL A 74 18.65 5.37 -16.74
CA VAL A 74 18.44 5.99 -18.05
C VAL A 74 18.12 4.91 -19.08
N ASN A 75 17.00 5.08 -19.76
CA ASN A 75 16.47 4.14 -20.73
C ASN A 75 15.81 4.90 -21.88
N THR A 76 15.62 4.20 -22.99
CA THR A 76 14.95 4.71 -24.18
C THR A 76 13.84 3.76 -24.60
N TRP A 77 12.68 4.32 -24.94
CA TRP A 77 11.54 3.59 -25.48
C TRP A 77 10.95 4.35 -26.68
N THR A 78 9.84 3.86 -27.24
CA THR A 78 9.26 4.42 -28.46
C THR A 78 7.84 4.95 -28.20
N ALA A 79 7.54 6.15 -28.68
CA ALA A 79 6.18 6.64 -28.83
C ALA A 79 5.73 6.37 -30.27
N VAL A 80 4.52 5.84 -30.46
CA VAL A 80 3.91 5.56 -31.77
C VAL A 80 2.55 6.23 -31.88
N TYR A 81 2.19 6.70 -33.08
CA TYR A 81 0.87 7.27 -33.33
C TYR A 81 -0.04 6.21 -33.97
N VAL A 82 -1.01 5.73 -33.19
CA VAL A 82 -1.93 4.65 -33.58
C VAL A 82 -3.34 4.96 -33.07
N ALA A 83 -4.37 4.53 -33.81
CA ALA A 83 -5.78 4.73 -33.43
C ALA A 83 -6.14 6.18 -33.03
N GLY A 84 -5.54 7.17 -33.70
CA GLY A 84 -5.82 8.60 -33.49
C GLY A 84 -5.08 9.24 -32.31
N GLY A 85 -4.15 8.55 -31.65
CA GLY A 85 -3.40 9.10 -30.52
C GLY A 85 -1.96 8.59 -30.41
N TRP A 86 -1.14 9.31 -29.65
CA TRP A 86 0.18 8.84 -29.25
C TRP A 86 0.05 7.78 -28.15
N ARG A 87 0.86 6.73 -28.25
CA ARG A 87 0.96 5.62 -27.30
C ARG A 87 2.42 5.25 -27.07
N LEU A 88 2.72 4.68 -25.91
CA LEU A 88 4.08 4.33 -25.50
C LEU A 88 4.28 2.81 -25.65
N VAL A 89 5.45 2.43 -26.16
CA VAL A 89 5.89 1.05 -26.29
C VAL A 89 7.31 0.96 -25.76
N PHE A 90 7.57 0.05 -24.83
CA PHE A 90 8.89 -0.23 -24.29
C PHE A 90 9.33 -1.66 -24.66
N PRO A 91 9.94 -1.85 -25.83
CA PRO A 91 10.21 -3.19 -26.35
C PRO A 91 11.14 -4.04 -25.49
N LEU A 92 12.12 -3.44 -24.79
CA LEU A 92 13.03 -4.17 -23.91
C LEU A 92 12.23 -4.88 -22.80
N TRP A 93 11.40 -4.15 -22.06
CA TRP A 93 10.63 -4.72 -20.96
C TRP A 93 9.42 -5.55 -21.40
N ALA A 94 8.89 -5.30 -22.61
CA ALA A 94 7.86 -6.16 -23.21
C ALA A 94 8.38 -7.58 -23.52
N LEU A 95 9.70 -7.74 -23.64
CA LEU A 95 10.39 -8.99 -23.98
C LEU A 95 11.09 -9.64 -22.77
N THR A 96 11.00 -9.04 -21.58
CA THR A 96 11.58 -9.59 -20.35
C THR A 96 10.49 -9.88 -19.35
N ASN A 97 10.61 -11.00 -18.66
CA ASN A 97 9.77 -11.26 -17.51
C ASN A 97 10.25 -10.42 -16.32
N GLU A 98 9.27 -9.83 -15.62
CA GLU A 98 9.55 -9.06 -14.41
C GLU A 98 9.90 -10.04 -13.30
N ALA A 99 11.20 -10.28 -13.11
CA ALA A 99 11.68 -11.08 -12.00
C ALA A 99 11.62 -10.27 -10.69
N ASP A 100 11.32 -10.99 -9.61
CA ASP A 100 11.44 -10.49 -8.25
C ASP A 100 12.92 -10.26 -7.88
N GLU A 101 13.20 -9.60 -6.75
CA GLU A 101 14.57 -9.48 -6.25
C GLU A 101 15.16 -10.86 -5.89
N GLY A 102 16.23 -11.25 -6.61
CA GLY A 102 16.97 -12.49 -6.38
C GLY A 102 17.09 -13.40 -7.60
N GLU A 103 16.22 -13.23 -8.59
CA GLU A 103 16.27 -13.91 -9.88
C GLU A 103 16.64 -12.92 -10.97
N ASN A 104 17.59 -13.23 -11.85
CA ASN A 104 17.92 -12.30 -12.93
C ASN A 104 16.73 -12.16 -13.86
N ALA A 105 16.38 -10.93 -14.27
CA ALA A 105 15.47 -10.73 -15.38
C ALA A 105 16.05 -11.43 -16.61
N THR A 106 15.43 -12.52 -17.03
CA THR A 106 15.84 -13.27 -18.20
C THR A 106 15.12 -12.73 -19.43
N LEU A 107 15.80 -12.78 -20.56
CA LEU A 107 15.17 -12.64 -21.87
C LEU A 107 14.46 -13.96 -22.19
N ASP A 108 13.51 -14.34 -21.35
CA ASP A 108 12.69 -15.50 -21.56
C ASP A 108 11.37 -14.99 -22.14
N VAL A 109 11.27 -15.07 -23.46
CA VAL A 109 9.93 -15.25 -24.04
C VAL A 109 9.52 -16.63 -23.56
N ASP A 110 8.49 -16.71 -22.72
CA ASP A 110 7.94 -17.96 -22.20
C ASP A 110 7.84 -19.00 -23.33
N ASP A 111 7.93 -20.31 -23.05
CA ASP A 111 7.77 -21.36 -24.09
C ASP A 111 6.48 -21.17 -24.94
N ASP A 112 5.48 -20.46 -24.39
CA ASP A 112 4.21 -20.09 -25.03
C ASP A 112 4.24 -18.80 -25.89
N GLY A 113 5.34 -18.03 -25.90
CA GLY A 113 5.44 -16.80 -26.71
C GLY A 113 4.85 -15.55 -26.07
N ASN A 114 4.52 -15.58 -24.78
CA ASN A 114 3.84 -14.49 -24.11
C ASN A 114 4.77 -13.28 -23.94
N LEU A 115 4.20 -12.10 -24.18
CA LEU A 115 4.87 -10.81 -24.01
C LEU A 115 4.30 -10.14 -22.77
N ASN A 116 5.10 -9.30 -22.12
CA ASN A 116 4.55 -8.41 -21.12
C ASN A 116 3.78 -7.27 -21.81
N GLU A 117 2.47 -7.46 -21.99
CA GLU A 117 1.57 -6.50 -22.66
C GLU A 117 1.53 -5.14 -21.97
N PHE A 118 1.88 -5.05 -20.68
CA PHE A 118 1.99 -3.78 -19.95
C PHE A 118 3.03 -2.81 -20.55
N PHE A 119 3.96 -3.29 -21.36
CA PHE A 119 4.91 -2.40 -22.05
C PHE A 119 4.51 -2.12 -23.50
N PHE A 120 3.27 -2.42 -23.87
CA PHE A 120 2.73 -2.22 -25.20
C PHE A 120 1.41 -1.43 -25.18
N LEU A 121 1.49 -0.14 -25.52
CA LEU A 121 0.35 0.78 -25.65
C LEU A 121 -0.43 1.05 -24.35
N THR A 122 0.19 0.80 -23.20
CA THR A 122 -0.36 1.05 -21.86
C THR A 122 -0.77 2.50 -21.65
N ASP A 123 -1.80 2.67 -20.83
CA ASP A 123 -2.29 3.99 -20.43
C ASP A 123 -1.13 4.81 -19.80
N PRO A 124 -0.89 6.04 -20.26
CA PRO A 124 0.10 6.92 -19.65
C PRO A 124 -0.02 7.07 -18.12
N ASP A 125 -1.23 7.03 -17.57
CA ASP A 125 -1.48 7.12 -16.12
C ASP A 125 -0.93 5.91 -15.34
N GLU A 126 -0.81 4.75 -16.00
CA GLU A 126 -0.20 3.55 -15.42
C GLU A 126 1.29 3.46 -15.75
N PHE A 127 1.66 3.81 -17.00
CA PHE A 127 3.04 3.75 -17.49
C PHE A 127 3.99 4.66 -16.70
N ILE A 128 3.51 5.82 -16.23
CA ILE A 128 4.31 6.78 -15.44
C ILE A 128 4.84 6.20 -14.12
N PHE A 129 4.23 5.14 -13.59
CA PHE A 129 4.75 4.48 -12.39
C PHE A 129 6.08 3.78 -12.65
N ARG A 130 6.37 3.45 -13.91
CA ARG A 130 7.57 2.73 -14.33
C ARG A 130 8.53 3.60 -15.13
N CYS A 131 8.01 4.46 -15.99
CA CYS A 131 8.82 5.17 -16.95
C CYS A 131 8.50 6.66 -16.94
N LEU A 132 9.53 7.48 -16.67
CA LEU A 132 9.46 8.93 -16.70
C LEU A 132 10.25 9.48 -17.90
N PRO A 133 9.58 9.98 -18.95
CA PRO A 133 10.21 10.73 -20.02
C PRO A 133 11.00 11.96 -19.53
N ILE A 134 12.15 12.23 -20.13
CA ILE A 134 12.92 13.47 -19.89
C ILE A 134 12.14 14.68 -20.38
N LYS A 135 11.56 14.59 -21.57
CA LYS A 135 10.70 15.63 -22.15
C LYS A 135 9.27 15.43 -21.66
N THR A 136 8.75 16.42 -20.95
CA THR A 136 7.45 16.35 -20.28
C THR A 136 6.28 16.07 -21.23
N ASP A 137 6.32 16.55 -22.47
CA ASP A 137 5.26 16.32 -23.46
C ASP A 137 5.05 14.84 -23.76
N TRP A 138 6.11 14.03 -23.70
CA TRP A 138 6.06 12.59 -23.94
C TRP A 138 5.56 11.79 -22.74
N GLN A 139 5.19 12.45 -21.64
CA GLN A 139 4.43 11.81 -20.56
C GLN A 139 3.01 11.49 -21.03
N LEU A 140 2.47 12.26 -21.99
CA LEU A 140 1.09 12.10 -22.49
C LEU A 140 0.03 12.19 -21.38
N LEU A 141 0.37 12.84 -20.26
CA LEU A 141 -0.49 13.05 -19.10
C LEU A 141 -1.05 14.45 -19.09
N GLN A 142 -2.28 14.60 -18.58
CA GLN A 142 -2.86 15.92 -18.30
C GLN A 142 -2.06 16.67 -17.22
N ASN A 143 -1.62 15.95 -16.18
CA ASN A 143 -0.83 16.50 -15.08
C ASN A 143 0.55 15.84 -15.06
N SER A 144 1.57 16.61 -15.43
CA SER A 144 2.93 16.08 -15.53
C SER A 144 3.56 15.77 -14.16
N TYR A 145 4.46 14.80 -14.18
CA TYR A 145 5.26 14.37 -13.06
C TYR A 145 6.67 14.95 -13.19
N SER A 146 7.16 15.53 -12.09
CA SER A 146 8.57 15.87 -11.95
C SER A 146 9.37 14.62 -11.56
N LYS A 147 10.70 14.69 -11.74
CA LYS A 147 11.62 13.65 -11.27
C LYS A 147 11.44 13.32 -9.78
N GLU A 148 11.24 14.33 -8.95
CA GLU A 148 11.01 14.17 -7.50
C GLU A 148 9.63 13.57 -7.17
N LYS A 149 8.61 13.83 -7.98
CA LYS A 149 7.31 13.16 -7.82
C LYS A 149 7.42 11.68 -8.22
N PHE A 150 8.10 11.39 -9.34
CA PHE A 150 8.32 10.02 -9.83
C PHE A 150 9.11 9.14 -8.84
N LYS A 151 10.18 9.69 -8.23
CA LYS A 151 10.96 9.01 -7.19
C LYS A 151 10.12 8.58 -5.98
N ARG A 152 9.15 9.41 -5.62
CA ARG A 152 8.26 9.14 -4.49
C ARG A 152 7.21 8.11 -4.81
N LEU A 153 6.85 7.87 -6.07
CA LEU A 153 5.83 6.87 -6.39
C LEU A 153 6.24 5.47 -5.91
N PRO A 154 5.27 4.66 -5.44
CA PRO A 154 5.52 3.26 -5.12
C PRO A 154 6.10 2.54 -6.33
N TYR A 155 6.90 1.52 -6.09
CA TYR A 155 7.41 0.68 -7.15
C TYR A 155 6.39 -0.43 -7.40
N VAL A 156 5.68 -0.37 -8.52
CA VAL A 156 4.59 -1.31 -8.85
C VAL A 156 4.98 -2.17 -10.05
N SER A 157 4.62 -3.45 -10.03
CA SER A 157 4.75 -4.33 -11.19
C SER A 157 3.61 -4.11 -12.17
N SER A 158 3.75 -4.66 -13.38
CA SER A 158 2.66 -4.78 -14.35
C SER A 158 1.43 -5.50 -13.75
N GLN A 159 1.67 -6.57 -12.98
CA GLN A 159 0.63 -7.38 -12.34
C GLN A 159 -0.24 -6.62 -11.34
N PHE A 160 0.24 -5.50 -10.77
CA PHE A 160 -0.57 -4.67 -9.87
C PHE A 160 -1.79 -4.06 -10.55
N PHE A 161 -1.68 -3.67 -11.82
CA PHE A 161 -2.77 -3.02 -12.53
C PHE A 161 -3.87 -4.01 -12.92
N ASP A 162 -3.48 -5.27 -13.16
CA ASP A 162 -4.41 -6.35 -13.46
C ASP A 162 -4.98 -7.06 -12.24
N GLY A 163 -4.27 -6.99 -11.11
CA GLY A 163 -4.62 -7.71 -9.88
C GLY A 163 -5.87 -7.21 -9.17
N PHE A 164 -6.20 -7.92 -8.09
CA PHE A 164 -7.41 -7.70 -7.30
C PHE A 164 -7.30 -6.58 -6.27
N ILE A 165 -6.14 -5.94 -6.09
CA ILE A 165 -5.97 -4.87 -5.10
C ILE A 165 -6.01 -3.48 -5.73
N LYS A 166 -6.46 -2.51 -4.93
CA LYS A 166 -6.42 -1.08 -5.25
C LYS A 166 -5.87 -0.31 -4.05
N LEU A 167 -4.96 0.61 -4.35
CA LEU A 167 -4.39 1.54 -3.39
C LEU A 167 -5.12 2.88 -3.46
N PRO A 168 -5.60 3.43 -2.32
CA PRO A 168 -6.33 4.70 -2.31
C PRO A 168 -5.43 5.91 -2.57
N ASN A 169 -4.14 5.80 -2.25
CA ASN A 169 -3.15 6.84 -2.53
C ASN A 169 -1.91 6.20 -3.16
N LEU A 170 -1.73 6.42 -4.46
CA LEU A 170 -0.57 5.98 -5.23
C LEU A 170 0.43 7.12 -5.48
N GLN A 171 0.18 8.33 -4.99
CA GLN A 171 1.04 9.49 -5.28
C GLN A 171 2.30 9.52 -4.41
N ASP A 172 2.35 8.72 -3.36
CA ASP A 172 3.51 8.58 -2.48
C ASP A 172 3.63 7.13 -2.01
N GLY A 173 4.79 6.54 -2.31
CA GLY A 173 5.23 5.22 -1.92
C GLY A 173 6.11 5.24 -0.67
N THR A 174 6.36 6.41 -0.09
CA THR A 174 7.04 6.55 1.20
C THR A 174 6.02 6.68 2.33
N ILE A 175 6.10 5.76 3.29
CA ILE A 175 5.24 5.72 4.47
C ILE A 175 6.05 6.14 5.68
N GLN A 176 5.63 7.22 6.35
CA GLN A 176 6.25 7.68 7.59
C GLN A 176 5.65 6.92 8.78
N ALA A 177 6.49 6.14 9.46
CA ALA A 177 6.11 5.44 10.68
C ALA A 177 6.22 6.36 11.89
N ARG A 178 5.21 6.33 12.76
CA ARG A 178 5.19 7.11 13.99
C ARG A 178 5.38 6.17 15.17
N TYR A 179 6.42 6.40 15.97
CA TYR A 179 6.72 5.58 17.13
C TYR A 179 6.85 4.09 16.79
N GLY A 180 7.42 3.78 15.62
CA GLY A 180 7.55 2.42 15.11
C GLY A 180 6.27 1.81 14.54
N TYR A 181 5.18 2.55 14.36
CA TYR A 181 3.94 2.01 13.79
C TYR A 181 3.52 2.74 12.51
N CYS A 182 3.13 1.97 11.50
CA CYS A 182 2.42 2.49 10.33
C CYS A 182 1.35 1.51 9.84
N LYS A 183 0.50 2.00 8.94
CA LYS A 183 -0.55 1.20 8.31
C LYS A 183 -0.71 1.58 6.85
N LEU A 184 -1.01 0.58 6.03
CA LEU A 184 -1.37 0.73 4.63
C LEU A 184 -2.79 0.19 4.44
N ASN A 185 -3.69 1.01 3.89
CA ASN A 185 -5.05 0.57 3.57
C ASN A 185 -5.15 0.21 2.09
N LEU A 186 -5.79 -0.91 1.81
CA LEU A 186 -6.02 -1.48 0.49
C LEU A 186 -7.51 -1.78 0.35
N THR A 187 -8.02 -1.74 -0.88
CA THR A 187 -9.38 -2.17 -1.20
C THR A 187 -9.33 -3.23 -2.29
N LEU A 188 -10.20 -4.23 -2.19
CA LEU A 188 -10.31 -5.28 -3.20
C LEU A 188 -11.18 -4.81 -4.37
N ARG A 189 -10.79 -5.18 -5.59
CA ARG A 189 -11.54 -4.98 -6.83
C ARG A 189 -12.50 -6.15 -7.00
N GLU A 190 -13.78 -5.86 -7.23
CA GLU A 190 -14.81 -6.88 -7.44
C GLU A 190 -14.59 -7.61 -8.78
N GLY A 191 -14.84 -8.93 -8.81
CA GLY A 191 -14.78 -9.73 -10.03
C GLY A 191 -13.36 -10.02 -10.55
N ARG A 192 -12.31 -9.76 -9.76
CA ARG A 192 -10.93 -10.11 -10.10
C ARG A 192 -10.31 -10.98 -9.01
N ASP A 193 -9.77 -12.13 -9.41
CA ASP A 193 -8.96 -13.03 -8.58
C ASP A 193 -9.47 -13.15 -7.12
N GLU A 194 -10.76 -13.46 -6.95
CA GLU A 194 -11.46 -13.38 -5.65
C GLU A 194 -10.90 -14.34 -4.58
N ASP A 195 -10.25 -15.40 -5.03
CA ASP A 195 -9.56 -16.42 -4.24
C ASP A 195 -8.05 -16.15 -4.08
N ALA A 196 -7.51 -15.09 -4.68
CA ALA A 196 -6.11 -14.73 -4.50
C ALA A 196 -5.83 -14.27 -3.06
N LYS A 197 -4.69 -14.74 -2.53
CA LYS A 197 -4.21 -14.38 -1.19
C LYS A 197 -3.17 -13.27 -1.32
N LEU A 198 -3.30 -12.25 -0.48
CA LEU A 198 -2.31 -11.18 -0.36
C LEU A 198 -1.22 -11.61 0.61
N PHE A 199 0.03 -11.41 0.23
CA PHE A 199 1.19 -11.56 1.10
C PHE A 199 1.86 -10.20 1.29
N ALA A 200 2.42 -10.00 2.47
CA ALA A 200 3.20 -8.83 2.80
C ALA A 200 4.51 -9.26 3.44
N GLU A 201 5.61 -8.70 2.96
CA GLU A 201 6.96 -8.97 3.43
C GLU A 201 7.64 -7.67 3.83
N LEU A 202 8.32 -7.67 4.98
CA LEU A 202 9.04 -6.52 5.52
C LEU A 202 10.52 -6.83 5.56
N MET A 203 11.31 -5.99 4.89
CA MET A 203 12.76 -6.10 4.84
C MET A 203 13.40 -4.85 5.45
N PHE A 204 14.44 -5.04 6.27
CA PHE A 204 15.23 -3.93 6.80
C PHE A 204 16.35 -3.58 5.83
N ASP A 205 16.46 -2.31 5.44
CA ASP A 205 17.48 -1.86 4.52
C ASP A 205 18.74 -1.45 5.30
N ARG A 206 19.73 -2.35 5.33
CA ARG A 206 21.03 -2.13 6.00
C ARG A 206 21.93 -1.13 5.28
N ASN A 207 21.71 -0.88 3.99
CA ASN A 207 22.58 0.01 3.22
C ASN A 207 22.24 1.48 3.49
N ILE A 208 20.98 1.76 3.82
CA ILE A 208 20.49 3.12 4.07
C ILE A 208 20.33 3.40 5.56
N SER A 209 20.07 2.36 6.36
CA SER A 209 19.95 2.51 7.82
C SER A 209 21.32 2.53 8.48
N GLU A 210 21.46 3.25 9.59
CA GLU A 210 22.71 3.28 10.37
C GLU A 210 23.05 1.88 10.92
N GLU A 211 24.34 1.48 10.85
CA GLU A 211 24.82 0.10 11.09
C GLU A 211 24.39 -0.48 12.46
N ASP A 212 24.30 0.36 13.50
CA ASP A 212 23.91 -0.06 14.86
C ASP A 212 22.41 -0.33 15.04
N SER A 213 21.57 0.01 14.05
CA SER A 213 20.11 -0.05 14.18
C SER A 213 19.49 -1.34 13.62
N SER A 214 20.28 -2.36 13.28
CA SER A 214 19.72 -3.57 12.65
C SER A 214 18.86 -4.41 13.62
N PRO A 215 17.69 -4.93 13.17
CA PRO A 215 16.89 -5.80 14.02
C PRO A 215 17.49 -7.20 14.09
N ASP A 216 17.75 -7.68 15.31
CA ASP A 216 18.15 -9.07 15.61
C ASP A 216 16.92 -10.02 15.66
N VAL A 217 15.90 -9.76 14.83
CA VAL A 217 14.62 -10.49 14.86
C VAL A 217 14.09 -10.70 13.44
N GLN A 218 13.49 -11.86 13.20
CA GLN A 218 12.69 -12.10 12.00
C GLN A 218 11.47 -11.17 11.98
N LEU A 219 11.20 -10.56 10.84
CA LEU A 219 10.22 -9.49 10.67
C LEU A 219 8.80 -9.98 10.33
N ASP A 220 8.60 -11.29 10.13
CA ASP A 220 7.31 -11.86 9.70
C ASP A 220 6.17 -11.52 10.68
N ARG A 221 6.44 -11.59 12.00
CA ARG A 221 5.44 -11.23 13.03
C ARG A 221 5.31 -9.73 13.28
N PHE A 222 6.02 -8.90 12.53
CA PHE A 222 5.92 -7.44 12.62
C PHE A 222 4.98 -6.86 11.57
N ILE A 223 4.37 -7.72 10.76
CA ILE A 223 3.28 -7.38 9.85
C ILE A 223 2.01 -8.11 10.29
N ALA A 224 0.87 -7.45 10.17
CA ALA A 224 -0.43 -8.06 10.31
C ALA A 224 -1.37 -7.54 9.22
N ILE A 225 -1.86 -8.44 8.38
CA ILE A 225 -2.92 -8.12 7.41
C ILE A 225 -4.26 -8.32 8.12
N ILE A 226 -5.08 -7.27 8.14
CA ILE A 226 -6.38 -7.25 8.81
C ILE A 226 -7.48 -7.10 7.77
N HIS A 227 -8.44 -8.02 7.81
CA HIS A 227 -9.58 -8.07 6.93
C HIS A 227 -10.74 -7.27 7.52
N SER A 228 -11.38 -6.44 6.69
CA SER A 228 -12.58 -5.70 7.05
C SER A 228 -13.45 -5.54 5.79
N HIS A 229 -14.37 -6.49 5.58
CA HIS A 229 -15.17 -6.58 4.37
C HIS A 229 -14.32 -6.55 3.09
N LYS A 230 -14.51 -5.54 2.22
CA LYS A 230 -13.76 -5.31 0.98
C LYS A 230 -12.43 -4.61 1.20
N ASN A 231 -12.12 -4.21 2.43
CA ASN A 231 -10.87 -3.54 2.76
C ASN A 231 -9.88 -4.52 3.39
N ARG A 232 -8.61 -4.30 3.10
CA ARG A 232 -7.48 -4.94 3.78
C ARG A 232 -6.63 -3.84 4.39
N ARG A 233 -6.12 -4.06 5.59
CA ARG A 233 -5.19 -3.14 6.23
C ARG A 233 -3.94 -3.89 6.61
N VAL A 234 -2.81 -3.49 6.05
CA VAL A 234 -1.49 -3.99 6.43
C VAL A 234 -0.99 -3.11 7.57
N ASN A 235 -1.00 -3.63 8.79
CA ASN A 235 -0.39 -2.98 9.93
C ASN A 235 1.07 -3.43 10.05
N VAL A 236 1.96 -2.48 10.28
CA VAL A 236 3.39 -2.75 10.42
C VAL A 236 3.90 -2.16 11.73
N ARG A 237 4.64 -2.95 12.48
CA ARG A 237 5.39 -2.56 13.67
C ARG A 237 6.87 -2.64 13.34
N LEU A 238 7.65 -1.65 13.74
CA LEU A 238 9.06 -1.54 13.38
C LEU A 238 9.86 -1.68 14.67
N PRO A 239 10.67 -2.74 14.81
CA PRO A 239 11.38 -3.03 16.05
C PRO A 239 12.43 -1.96 16.41
N CYS A 240 12.99 -1.28 15.42
CA CYS A 240 14.05 -0.30 15.54
C CYS A 240 13.91 0.82 14.51
N ASP A 241 14.74 1.85 14.68
CA ASP A 241 14.81 3.00 13.79
C ASP A 241 15.47 2.60 12.46
N GLY A 242 15.18 3.38 11.42
CA GLY A 242 15.76 3.18 10.10
C GLY A 242 14.71 3.03 9.00
N VAL A 243 15.17 2.44 7.91
CA VAL A 243 14.43 2.35 6.65
C VAL A 243 14.09 0.89 6.38
N TYR A 244 12.83 0.67 6.05
CA TYR A 244 12.32 -0.65 5.71
C TYR A 244 11.68 -0.63 4.33
N ARG A 245 11.61 -1.79 3.71
CA ARG A 245 10.86 -2.03 2.49
C ARG A 245 9.68 -2.93 2.81
N LEU A 246 8.47 -2.46 2.47
CA LEU A 246 7.26 -3.27 2.52
C LEU A 246 6.93 -3.72 1.11
N LYS A 247 6.98 -5.02 0.87
CA LYS A 247 6.65 -5.65 -0.40
C LYS A 247 5.31 -6.35 -0.29
N LEU A 248 4.47 -6.17 -1.30
CA LEU A 248 3.17 -6.84 -1.44
C LEU A 248 3.20 -7.74 -2.66
N SER A 249 2.73 -8.96 -2.48
CA SER A 249 2.62 -9.98 -3.52
C SER A 249 1.27 -10.67 -3.42
N ASP A 250 0.83 -11.34 -4.48
CA ASP A 250 -0.31 -12.25 -4.42
C ASP A 250 0.05 -13.69 -4.83
N SER A 251 -0.83 -14.61 -4.45
CA SER A 251 -0.65 -16.05 -4.68
C SER A 251 -0.74 -16.51 -6.14
N LYS A 252 -1.22 -15.68 -7.07
CA LYS A 252 -1.49 -16.07 -8.47
C LYS A 252 -0.55 -15.41 -9.47
N ARG A 253 -0.21 -14.15 -9.22
CA ARG A 253 0.54 -13.22 -10.08
C ARG A 253 1.91 -12.88 -9.52
N GLY A 254 2.18 -13.21 -8.26
CA GLY A 254 3.47 -12.93 -7.63
C GLY A 254 3.58 -11.47 -7.16
N TRP A 255 4.74 -10.85 -7.36
CA TRP A 255 5.02 -9.50 -6.84
C TRP A 255 4.12 -8.41 -7.46
N LEU A 256 3.52 -7.58 -6.61
CA LEU A 256 2.61 -6.50 -7.01
C LEU A 256 3.25 -5.12 -6.82
N CYS A 257 3.71 -4.80 -5.61
CA CYS A 257 4.29 -3.49 -5.36
C CYS A 257 5.16 -3.43 -4.12
N SER A 258 5.99 -2.40 -4.04
CA SER A 258 6.92 -2.14 -2.94
C SER A 258 6.84 -0.68 -2.48
N PHE A 259 6.92 -0.49 -1.18
CA PHE A 259 6.90 0.79 -0.47
C PHE A 259 8.16 0.96 0.36
N ARG A 260 8.59 2.21 0.53
CA ARG A 260 9.60 2.59 1.53
C ARG A 260 8.88 2.99 2.82
N ILE A 261 9.29 2.43 3.95
CA ILE A 261 8.85 2.86 5.26
C ILE A 261 10.03 3.52 5.97
N VAL A 262 9.83 4.72 6.51
CA VAL A 262 10.84 5.45 7.28
C VAL A 262 10.40 5.53 8.73
N CYS A 263 11.26 5.11 9.64
CA CYS A 263 11.05 5.16 11.09
C CYS A 263 12.18 5.95 11.74
N GLU A 264 11.89 7.19 12.14
CA GLU A 264 12.88 8.02 12.85
C GLU A 264 13.00 7.65 14.33
N LYS A 265 11.92 7.13 14.92
CA LYS A 265 11.88 6.73 16.32
C LYS A 265 10.87 5.62 16.54
N SER A 266 11.33 4.50 17.08
CA SER A 266 10.54 3.37 17.50
C SER A 266 10.49 3.29 19.01
N THR A 267 9.28 3.10 19.53
CA THR A 267 9.05 2.76 20.95
C THR A 267 8.53 1.33 21.09
N LEU A 268 8.51 0.57 20.00
CA LEU A 268 7.93 -0.77 19.92
C LEU A 268 8.98 -1.86 19.97
N MET A 269 10.12 -1.61 20.63
CA MET A 269 11.25 -2.54 20.72
C MET A 269 10.75 -3.98 20.98
N LYS A 270 10.86 -4.83 19.96
CA LYS A 270 10.50 -6.25 19.99
C LYS A 270 9.01 -6.58 20.23
N ASN A 271 8.09 -5.62 20.06
CA ASN A 271 6.64 -5.83 20.16
C ASN A 271 6.05 -6.41 18.86
N ALA A 272 6.33 -7.68 18.60
CA ALA A 272 5.69 -8.42 17.51
C ALA A 272 4.18 -8.58 17.74
N PHE A 273 3.42 -8.84 16.69
CA PHE A 273 2.04 -9.30 16.80
C PHE A 273 1.97 -10.70 17.43
N PRO A 274 0.84 -11.05 18.07
CA PRO A 274 0.60 -12.41 18.56
C PRO A 274 0.82 -13.45 17.47
N GLU A 275 1.33 -14.60 17.87
CA GLU A 275 1.54 -15.74 17.00
C GLU A 275 0.21 -16.13 16.36
N HIS A 276 0.25 -16.22 15.04
CA HIS A 276 -0.84 -16.65 14.23
C HIS A 276 -0.25 -17.53 13.12
N PRO A 277 -0.84 -18.71 12.85
CA PRO A 277 -0.50 -19.46 11.65
C PRO A 277 -0.77 -18.60 10.41
N MET A 278 -0.21 -18.98 9.24
CA MET A 278 -0.12 -18.21 7.98
C MET A 278 -1.40 -17.54 7.42
N LEU A 279 -2.53 -17.65 8.10
CA LEU A 279 -3.75 -16.93 7.76
C LEU A 279 -3.79 -15.53 8.40
N ASP A 280 -4.19 -14.54 7.61
CA ASP A 280 -4.46 -13.17 8.04
C ASP A 280 -5.52 -13.07 9.16
N PHE A 281 -5.64 -11.88 9.77
CA PHE A 281 -6.65 -11.63 10.77
C PHE A 281 -8.00 -11.26 10.15
N GLY A 282 -9.02 -12.03 10.48
CA GLY A 282 -10.44 -11.84 10.14
C GLY A 282 -10.98 -12.89 9.18
N PRO A 283 -12.31 -13.03 9.10
CA PRO A 283 -12.93 -13.95 8.17
C PRO A 283 -12.59 -13.63 6.72
N CYS A 284 -12.23 -14.66 5.95
CA CYS A 284 -11.85 -14.54 4.55
C CYS A 284 -12.39 -15.70 3.71
N ILE A 285 -12.00 -15.78 2.43
CA ILE A 285 -12.42 -16.88 1.55
C ILE A 285 -12.04 -18.25 2.12
N SER A 286 -10.87 -18.36 2.78
CA SER A 286 -10.47 -19.60 3.45
C SER A 286 -11.40 -19.98 4.61
N THR A 287 -12.03 -19.00 5.28
CA THR A 287 -13.02 -19.26 6.34
C THR A 287 -14.28 -19.89 5.77
N LEU A 288 -14.76 -19.35 4.64
CA LEU A 288 -15.90 -19.90 3.91
C LEU A 288 -15.58 -21.30 3.36
N ASN A 289 -14.40 -21.48 2.76
CA ASN A 289 -13.94 -22.77 2.23
C ASN A 289 -13.71 -23.82 3.32
N ALA A 290 -13.41 -23.40 4.56
CA ALA A 290 -13.34 -24.29 5.72
C ALA A 290 -14.74 -24.65 6.28
N GLY A 291 -15.81 -24.12 5.68
CA GLY A 291 -17.19 -24.39 6.01
C GLY A 291 -17.80 -23.50 7.09
N LEU A 292 -17.12 -22.41 7.49
CA LEU A 292 -17.60 -21.45 8.49
C LEU A 292 -18.06 -20.13 7.86
N VAL A 293 -19.22 -19.64 8.32
CA VAL A 293 -19.77 -18.34 7.93
C VAL A 293 -19.86 -17.44 9.18
N PRO A 294 -19.15 -16.29 9.23
CA PRO A 294 -19.16 -15.44 10.43
C PRO A 294 -20.51 -14.74 10.61
N ILE A 295 -21.10 -14.83 11.80
CA ILE A 295 -22.38 -14.20 12.16
C ILE A 295 -22.16 -12.87 12.88
N SER A 296 -21.34 -12.87 13.94
CA SER A 296 -21.24 -11.71 14.84
C SER A 296 -20.11 -10.74 14.48
N HIS A 297 -18.90 -11.24 14.28
CA HIS A 297 -17.72 -10.40 14.06
C HIS A 297 -17.10 -10.66 12.69
N ILE A 298 -17.24 -9.70 11.78
CA ILE A 298 -16.79 -9.80 10.38
C ILE A 298 -15.49 -9.02 10.11
N GLY A 299 -14.93 -8.38 11.14
CA GLY A 299 -13.64 -7.69 11.10
C GLY A 299 -12.58 -8.47 11.84
N GLY A 300 -11.34 -8.41 11.37
CA GLY A 300 -10.23 -9.16 11.94
C GLY A 300 -9.69 -8.67 13.29
N VAL A 301 -10.11 -7.49 13.75
CA VAL A 301 -9.70 -6.95 15.06
C VAL A 301 -10.91 -6.85 15.98
N LEU A 302 -10.80 -7.43 17.17
CA LEU A 302 -11.83 -7.41 18.21
C LEU A 302 -11.34 -6.61 19.40
N ASN A 303 -12.07 -5.55 19.75
CA ASN A 303 -11.81 -4.81 20.99
C ASN A 303 -12.52 -5.52 22.14
N ILE A 304 -11.77 -5.88 23.17
CA ILE A 304 -12.29 -6.65 24.32
C ILE A 304 -11.98 -5.96 25.65
N HIS A 305 -12.75 -6.27 26.68
CA HIS A 305 -12.49 -5.82 28.03
C HIS A 305 -11.95 -6.95 28.89
N VAL A 306 -11.04 -6.63 29.79
CA VAL A 306 -10.46 -7.59 30.73
C VAL A 306 -11.56 -8.18 31.61
N ASN A 307 -11.53 -9.49 31.81
CA ASN A 307 -12.52 -10.25 32.57
C ASN A 307 -13.97 -10.12 32.06
N GLN A 308 -14.17 -9.70 30.81
CA GLN A 308 -15.46 -9.70 30.14
C GLN A 308 -15.46 -10.72 29.01
N ASP A 309 -16.54 -11.48 28.91
CA ASP A 309 -16.70 -12.45 27.84
C ASP A 309 -16.96 -11.74 26.51
N ILE A 310 -16.20 -12.11 25.48
CA ILE A 310 -16.57 -11.87 24.08
C ILE A 310 -17.04 -13.17 23.46
N ILE A 311 -18.11 -13.08 22.68
CA ILE A 311 -18.73 -14.24 22.02
C ILE A 311 -18.64 -14.04 20.50
N VAL A 312 -17.84 -14.87 19.85
CA VAL A 312 -17.72 -14.93 18.39
C VAL A 312 -18.59 -16.08 17.89
N LEU A 313 -19.46 -15.79 16.92
CA LEU A 313 -20.48 -16.71 16.40
C LEU A 313 -20.23 -16.99 14.93
N PHE A 314 -20.36 -18.26 14.54
CA PHE A 314 -20.31 -18.73 13.16
C PHE A 314 -21.42 -19.72 12.88
N ASP A 315 -21.94 -19.70 11.66
CA ASP A 315 -22.72 -20.81 11.11
C ASP A 315 -21.79 -21.80 10.43
N MET A 316 -22.16 -23.08 10.47
CA MET A 316 -21.51 -24.15 9.74
C MET A 316 -22.33 -24.53 8.52
N THR A 317 -21.66 -24.58 7.38
CA THR A 317 -22.24 -25.09 6.13
C THR A 317 -22.24 -26.62 6.09
N GLU A 318 -21.33 -27.25 6.83
CA GLU A 318 -21.09 -28.69 6.89
C GLU A 318 -20.90 -29.15 8.36
N GLU A 319 -20.86 -30.45 8.63
CA GLU A 319 -20.58 -30.95 9.99
C GLU A 319 -19.08 -30.90 10.31
N LEU A 320 -18.66 -29.95 11.15
CA LEU A 320 -17.25 -29.71 11.46
C LEU A 320 -16.91 -30.03 12.92
N SER A 321 -15.71 -30.57 13.13
CA SER A 321 -15.02 -30.55 14.41
C SER A 321 -14.26 -29.24 14.56
N ILE A 322 -14.48 -28.55 15.69
CA ILE A 322 -13.87 -27.25 15.98
C ILE A 322 -12.78 -27.40 17.05
N LYS A 323 -11.70 -26.66 16.90
CA LYS A 323 -10.70 -26.45 17.93
C LYS A 323 -10.35 -24.97 17.99
N THR A 324 -10.16 -24.44 19.19
CA THR A 324 -9.81 -23.04 19.40
C THR A 324 -8.50 -22.95 20.15
N GLN A 325 -7.64 -22.01 19.75
CA GLN A 325 -6.40 -21.69 20.45
C GLN A 325 -6.31 -20.18 20.66
N LEU A 326 -5.62 -19.76 21.72
CA LEU A 326 -5.39 -18.36 22.02
C LEU A 326 -3.93 -18.13 22.37
N PHE A 327 -3.30 -17.15 21.74
CA PHE A 327 -1.88 -16.84 21.95
C PHE A 327 -1.67 -15.42 22.46
N ASP A 328 -0.85 -15.25 23.49
CA ASP A 328 -0.31 -13.96 23.93
C ASP A 328 1.17 -13.89 23.53
N CYS A 329 1.46 -13.09 22.49
CA CYS A 329 2.74 -13.08 21.79
C CYS A 329 3.15 -14.46 21.25
N LYS A 330 3.76 -15.35 22.04
CA LYS A 330 4.08 -16.75 21.69
C LYS A 330 3.55 -17.76 22.72
N ASN A 331 2.97 -17.28 23.81
CA ASN A 331 2.51 -18.12 24.90
C ASN A 331 1.13 -18.66 24.57
N ASP A 332 0.98 -19.98 24.61
CA ASP A 332 -0.33 -20.62 24.53
C ASP A 332 -1.11 -20.34 25.82
N VAL A 333 -2.21 -19.61 25.69
CA VAL A 333 -3.14 -19.25 26.76
C VAL A 333 -4.55 -19.73 26.44
N SER A 334 -4.66 -20.89 25.77
CA SER A 334 -5.92 -21.45 25.27
C SER A 334 -6.94 -21.78 26.37
N HIS A 335 -6.54 -21.81 27.65
CA HIS A 335 -7.48 -21.96 28.78
C HIS A 335 -8.41 -20.75 28.97
N TYR A 336 -8.14 -19.61 28.32
CA TYR A 336 -9.04 -18.44 28.28
C TYR A 336 -10.02 -18.44 27.12
N VAL A 337 -10.01 -19.49 26.28
CA VAL A 337 -10.99 -19.67 25.21
C VAL A 337 -11.72 -20.99 25.37
N THR A 338 -13.03 -20.95 25.17
CA THR A 338 -13.88 -22.14 25.08
C THR A 338 -14.72 -22.04 23.82
N HIS A 339 -15.16 -23.19 23.31
CA HIS A 339 -16.13 -23.22 22.23
C HIS A 339 -17.23 -24.24 22.54
N SER A 340 -18.40 -24.01 21.97
CA SER A 340 -19.51 -24.95 21.97
C SER A 340 -20.13 -24.97 20.59
N VAL A 341 -20.52 -26.17 20.15
CA VAL A 341 -21.23 -26.37 18.89
C VAL A 341 -22.64 -26.84 19.23
N GLN A 342 -23.65 -26.12 18.76
CA GLN A 342 -25.06 -26.49 18.90
C GLN A 342 -25.72 -26.39 17.53
N ASP A 343 -26.34 -27.48 17.08
CA ASP A 343 -26.90 -27.63 15.74
C ASP A 343 -25.87 -27.28 14.64
N LYS A 344 -26.03 -26.14 13.99
CA LYS A 344 -25.13 -25.60 12.97
C LYS A 344 -24.41 -24.33 13.40
N GLU A 345 -24.52 -23.93 14.66
CA GLU A 345 -23.87 -22.73 15.19
C GLU A 345 -22.63 -23.10 16.04
N VAL A 346 -21.53 -22.42 15.77
CA VAL A 346 -20.31 -22.45 16.59
C VAL A 346 -20.24 -21.18 17.41
N LYS A 347 -20.19 -21.35 18.72
CA LYS A 347 -20.02 -20.26 19.68
C LYS A 347 -18.65 -20.35 20.32
N VAL A 348 -17.79 -19.37 20.06
CA VAL A 348 -16.46 -19.24 20.67
C VAL A 348 -16.51 -18.13 21.72
N THR A 349 -16.21 -18.47 22.97
CA THR A 349 -16.21 -17.53 24.10
C THR A 349 -14.79 -17.31 24.58
N VAL A 350 -14.33 -16.05 24.61
CA VAL A 350 -13.00 -15.67 25.08
C VAL A 350 -13.11 -14.74 26.28
N LYS A 351 -12.30 -14.99 27.32
CA LYS A 351 -12.22 -14.16 28.52
C LYS A 351 -10.80 -14.07 29.02
N VAL A 352 -10.13 -12.95 28.77
CA VAL A 352 -8.73 -12.74 29.16
C VAL A 352 -8.61 -11.97 30.48
N PRO A 353 -7.64 -12.30 31.35
CA PRO A 353 -7.53 -11.71 32.68
C PRO A 353 -6.59 -10.50 32.78
N VAL A 354 -5.78 -10.26 31.74
CA VAL A 354 -4.75 -9.23 31.73
C VAL A 354 -4.91 -8.37 30.48
N THR A 355 -4.40 -7.14 30.54
CA THR A 355 -4.35 -6.29 29.36
C THR A 355 -3.22 -6.73 28.42
N GLY A 356 -3.51 -6.94 27.15
CA GLY A 356 -2.56 -7.23 26.09
C GLY A 356 -3.24 -7.33 24.72
N GLU A 357 -2.53 -7.98 23.81
CA GLU A 357 -3.06 -8.38 22.51
C GLU A 357 -2.98 -9.89 22.39
N TYR A 358 -4.02 -10.50 21.85
CA TYR A 358 -4.15 -11.94 21.76
C TYR A 358 -4.50 -12.35 20.33
N GLY A 359 -3.88 -13.43 19.85
CA GLY A 359 -4.25 -14.09 18.59
C GLY A 359 -5.22 -15.23 18.88
N LEU A 360 -6.49 -15.07 18.52
CA LEU A 360 -7.46 -16.18 18.54
C LEU A 360 -7.36 -16.94 17.22
N VAL A 361 -7.15 -18.24 17.30
CA VAL A 361 -7.07 -19.14 16.15
C VAL A 361 -8.23 -20.13 16.24
N ILE A 362 -9.04 -20.19 15.19
CA ILE A 362 -10.14 -21.14 15.05
C ILE A 362 -9.74 -22.15 13.98
N LEU A 363 -9.63 -23.41 14.39
CA LEU A 363 -9.31 -24.52 13.52
C LEU A 363 -10.54 -25.38 13.29
N CYS A 364 -10.66 -25.90 12.07
CA CYS A 364 -11.75 -26.75 11.64
C CYS A 364 -11.20 -28.03 11.02
N ARG A 365 -12.01 -29.07 11.08
CA ARG A 365 -11.82 -30.32 10.36
C ARG A 365 -13.19 -30.90 10.07
N ASP A 366 -13.37 -31.51 8.91
CA ASP A 366 -14.54 -32.36 8.68
C ASP A 366 -14.67 -33.40 9.80
N ARG A 367 -15.87 -33.50 10.37
CA ARG A 367 -16.17 -34.39 11.49
C ARG A 367 -15.93 -35.86 11.16
N HIS A 368 -16.11 -36.25 9.91
CA HIS A 368 -15.98 -37.64 9.44
C HIS A 368 -14.57 -37.94 8.90
N SER A 369 -13.71 -36.93 8.84
CA SER A 369 -12.36 -37.04 8.31
C SER A 369 -11.31 -37.18 9.41
N ASN A 370 -10.26 -37.96 9.11
CA ASN A 370 -9.05 -38.06 9.92
C ASN A 370 -7.95 -37.09 9.48
N ASN A 371 -8.25 -36.16 8.57
CA ASN A 371 -7.31 -35.12 8.13
C ASN A 371 -6.81 -34.27 9.32
N PRO A 372 -5.68 -33.56 9.19
CA PRO A 372 -5.27 -32.59 10.20
C PRO A 372 -6.27 -31.43 10.27
N PHE A 373 -6.35 -30.80 11.44
CA PHE A 373 -7.08 -29.54 11.59
C PHE A 373 -6.44 -28.45 10.71
N VAL A 374 -7.28 -27.71 9.99
CA VAL A 374 -6.86 -26.55 9.20
C VAL A 374 -7.31 -25.27 9.88
N VAL A 375 -6.53 -24.20 9.72
CA VAL A 375 -6.87 -22.88 10.27
C VAL A 375 -7.98 -22.28 9.42
N ALA A 376 -9.14 -22.07 10.03
CA ALA A 376 -10.31 -21.52 9.37
C ALA A 376 -10.38 -20.00 9.50
N CYS A 377 -10.07 -19.45 10.68
CA CYS A 377 -10.14 -18.01 10.93
C CYS A 377 -9.22 -17.61 12.08
N ASN A 378 -8.54 -16.48 11.93
CA ASN A 378 -7.79 -15.84 13.01
C ASN A 378 -8.45 -14.51 13.39
N TYR A 379 -8.36 -14.08 14.65
CA TYR A 379 -8.69 -12.72 15.09
C TYR A 379 -7.58 -12.15 15.95
N LEU A 380 -7.34 -10.84 15.80
CA LEU A 380 -6.49 -10.07 16.70
C LEU A 380 -7.38 -9.42 17.76
N LEU A 381 -7.30 -9.91 18.99
CA LEU A 381 -8.03 -9.37 20.12
C LEU A 381 -7.13 -8.34 20.80
N THR A 382 -7.66 -7.15 21.04
CA THR A 382 -6.92 -6.08 21.71
C THR A 382 -7.71 -5.66 22.94
N THR A 383 -7.10 -5.83 24.11
CA THR A 383 -7.70 -5.34 25.36
C THR A 383 -7.31 -3.90 25.64
N GLU A 384 -6.89 -3.14 24.61
CA GLU A 384 -6.37 -1.78 24.80
C GLU A 384 -7.22 -1.11 25.86
N LYS A 385 -6.54 -0.60 26.91
CA LYS A 385 -7.17 0.25 27.89
C LYS A 385 -8.06 1.18 27.08
N VAL A 386 -9.28 1.39 27.57
CA VAL A 386 -9.83 2.72 27.46
C VAL A 386 -8.84 3.64 28.20
N ASN A 387 -7.65 3.90 27.63
CA ASN A 387 -7.25 5.27 27.45
C ASN A 387 -8.51 5.88 26.90
N THR A 388 -9.23 6.62 27.73
CA THR A 388 -9.50 8.03 27.52
C THR A 388 -9.09 8.58 26.13
N ARG A 389 -9.40 7.87 25.06
CA ARG A 389 -9.72 8.41 23.76
C ARG A 389 -11.07 9.01 24.00
N THR A 390 -11.00 10.26 24.45
CA THR A 390 -11.75 11.32 23.80
C THR A 390 -13.13 10.87 23.40
N ARG A 391 -14.10 11.07 24.31
CA ARG A 391 -15.52 11.15 23.98
C ARG A 391 -15.66 11.76 22.57
N VAL A 392 -15.96 10.93 21.57
CA VAL A 392 -16.24 11.38 20.19
C VAL A 392 -17.60 12.09 20.15
N TRP A 393 -18.39 11.91 21.20
CA TRP A 393 -19.60 12.67 21.47
C TRP A 393 -19.29 13.80 22.44
N ASP A 394 -19.36 15.03 21.94
CA ASP A 394 -19.42 16.20 22.79
C ASP A 394 -20.59 16.01 23.79
N ASN A 395 -20.33 16.12 25.09
CA ASN A 395 -21.44 16.20 26.05
C ASN A 395 -22.30 17.46 25.74
N PRO A 396 -23.52 17.62 26.28
CA PRO A 396 -24.39 18.75 25.95
C PRO A 396 -23.71 20.12 26.09
N THR A 397 -22.84 20.28 27.09
CA THR A 397 -22.05 21.48 27.34
C THR A 397 -20.98 21.72 26.26
N GLN A 398 -20.24 20.66 25.87
CA GLN A 398 -19.23 20.70 24.82
C GLN A 398 -19.86 20.95 23.44
N LYS A 399 -21.04 20.37 23.17
CA LYS A 399 -21.76 20.54 21.91
C LYS A 399 -22.26 21.98 21.78
N LYS A 400 -22.73 22.56 22.88
CA LYS A 400 -23.13 23.97 22.97
C LYS A 400 -21.93 24.91 22.79
N ALA A 401 -20.78 24.59 23.40
CA ALA A 401 -19.55 25.37 23.24
C ALA A 401 -19.03 25.33 21.79
N ARG A 402 -19.04 24.16 21.14
CA ARG A 402 -18.65 23.99 19.73
C ARG A 402 -19.59 24.75 18.80
N ALA A 403 -20.90 24.57 18.96
CA ALA A 403 -21.90 25.29 18.16
C ALA A 403 -21.77 26.81 18.32
N ARG A 404 -21.50 27.29 19.55
CA ARG A 404 -21.25 28.70 19.82
C ARG A 404 -19.98 29.20 19.13
N LEU A 405 -18.86 28.47 19.21
CA LEU A 405 -17.62 28.87 18.56
C LEU A 405 -17.80 28.95 17.03
N VAL A 406 -18.40 27.93 16.41
CA VAL A 406 -18.69 27.94 14.97
C VAL A 406 -19.60 29.12 14.58
N PHE A 407 -20.68 29.33 15.33
CA PHE A 407 -21.62 30.42 15.08
C PHE A 407 -20.95 31.79 15.19
N VAL A 408 -20.18 32.04 16.26
CA VAL A 408 -19.48 33.31 16.47
C VAL A 408 -18.41 33.51 15.39
N THR A 409 -17.67 32.45 15.01
CA THR A 409 -16.70 32.49 13.91
C THR A 409 -17.36 32.81 12.57
N GLN A 410 -18.60 32.40 12.32
CA GLN A 410 -19.30 32.75 11.08
C GLN A 410 -19.93 34.15 11.10
N LYS A 411 -20.52 34.56 12.22
CA LYS A 411 -21.40 35.75 12.27
C LYS A 411 -20.80 36.99 12.95
N SER A 412 -19.82 36.85 13.84
CA SER A 412 -19.23 37.98 14.55
C SER A 412 -18.02 38.57 13.81
N ASN A 413 -17.92 39.89 13.83
CA ASN A 413 -16.75 40.67 13.36
C ASN A 413 -15.99 41.34 14.51
N ASN A 414 -16.32 41.01 15.78
CA ASN A 414 -15.62 41.52 16.94
C ASN A 414 -14.56 40.49 17.42
N PRO A 415 -13.24 40.84 17.38
CA PRO A 415 -12.16 39.93 17.74
C PRO A 415 -12.14 39.54 19.22
N GLU A 416 -12.65 40.37 20.14
CA GLU A 416 -12.69 40.05 21.57
C GLU A 416 -13.74 38.98 21.89
N VAL A 417 -14.91 39.05 21.25
CA VAL A 417 -15.99 38.05 21.39
C VAL A 417 -15.56 36.70 20.82
N LEU A 418 -14.79 36.73 19.73
CA LEU A 418 -14.17 35.54 19.13
C LEU A 418 -13.11 34.93 20.06
N GLN A 419 -12.23 35.76 20.63
CA GLN A 419 -11.20 35.30 21.57
C GLN A 419 -11.83 34.68 22.83
N HIS A 420 -12.80 35.34 23.44
CA HIS A 420 -13.48 34.81 24.61
C HIS A 420 -14.19 33.47 24.32
N SER A 421 -14.81 33.33 23.15
CA SER A 421 -15.46 32.07 22.76
C SER A 421 -14.44 30.96 22.45
N LEU A 422 -13.27 31.32 21.93
CA LEU A 422 -12.15 30.41 21.67
C LEU A 422 -11.52 29.92 22.98
N ASP A 423 -11.27 30.82 23.93
CA ASP A 423 -10.69 30.51 25.24
C ASP A 423 -11.63 29.58 26.04
N ALA A 424 -12.93 29.89 26.05
CA ALA A 424 -13.94 29.03 26.67
C ALA A 424 -14.01 27.63 26.02
N PHE A 425 -13.78 27.53 24.70
CA PHE A 425 -13.72 26.25 24.00
C PHE A 425 -12.43 25.47 24.33
N GLN A 426 -11.29 26.16 24.43
CA GLN A 426 -9.99 25.55 24.75
C GLN A 426 -9.91 25.09 26.21
N GLN A 427 -10.53 25.82 27.16
CA GLN A 427 -10.62 25.43 28.57
C GLN A 427 -11.31 24.07 28.78
N LEU A 428 -12.24 23.70 27.89
CA LEU A 428 -12.94 22.43 27.93
C LEU A 428 -12.09 21.24 27.42
N LYS A 429 -10.84 21.48 27.03
CA LYS A 429 -9.86 20.48 26.52
C LYS A 429 -10.46 19.55 25.45
N ILE A 430 -11.31 20.10 24.58
CA ILE A 430 -12.02 19.38 23.51
C ILE A 430 -11.09 19.20 22.30
N GLN A 431 -11.16 18.06 21.61
CA GLN A 431 -10.49 17.89 20.32
C GLN A 431 -11.09 18.83 19.26
N SER A 432 -10.27 19.74 18.73
CA SER A 432 -10.60 20.61 17.60
C SER A 432 -10.72 19.78 16.32
N LYS A 433 -11.78 20.03 15.54
CA LYS A 433 -12.00 19.49 14.19
C LYS A 433 -11.72 20.54 13.10
N GLY A 434 -11.07 21.65 13.47
CA GLY A 434 -10.78 22.79 12.59
C GLY A 434 -11.36 24.12 13.10
N GLU A 435 -12.21 24.10 14.13
CA GLU A 435 -12.85 25.32 14.67
C GLU A 435 -11.84 26.26 15.31
N VAL A 436 -10.86 25.72 16.03
CA VAL A 436 -9.80 26.50 16.68
C VAL A 436 -8.95 27.22 15.64
N VAL A 437 -8.60 26.53 14.55
CA VAL A 437 -7.80 27.10 13.45
C VAL A 437 -8.58 28.22 12.76
N GLY A 438 -9.83 27.95 12.34
CA GLY A 438 -10.65 28.97 11.68
C GLY A 438 -10.99 30.18 12.55
N ALA A 439 -11.21 29.99 13.86
CA ALA A 439 -11.41 31.10 14.79
C ALA A 439 -10.13 31.94 14.96
N THR A 440 -8.97 31.29 15.09
CA THR A 440 -7.67 31.96 15.27
C THR A 440 -7.29 32.77 14.03
N GLU A 441 -7.46 32.19 12.84
CA GLU A 441 -7.24 32.89 11.56
C GLU A 441 -8.16 34.10 11.42
N LYS A 442 -9.44 33.96 11.76
CA LYS A 442 -10.40 35.08 11.70
C LYS A 442 -10.05 36.18 12.70
N ILE A 443 -9.63 35.85 13.92
CA ILE A 443 -9.19 36.83 14.93
C ILE A 443 -7.97 37.60 14.40
N ASN A 444 -6.97 36.90 13.88
CA ASN A 444 -5.76 37.51 13.35
C ASN A 444 -6.09 38.45 12.17
N PHE A 445 -6.94 38.00 11.24
CA PHE A 445 -7.41 38.83 10.14
C PHE A 445 -8.12 40.10 10.63
N LEU A 446 -9.04 40.00 11.59
CA LEU A 446 -9.78 41.15 12.11
C LEU A 446 -8.88 42.14 12.87
N ARG A 447 -7.91 41.65 13.65
CA ARG A 447 -6.93 42.50 14.36
C ARG A 447 -6.01 43.24 13.38
N ILE A 448 -5.54 42.56 12.35
CA ILE A 448 -4.74 43.18 11.28
C ILE A 448 -5.57 44.25 10.56
N LYS A 449 -6.82 43.94 10.21
CA LYS A 449 -7.74 44.90 9.56
C LYS A 449 -8.01 46.13 10.43
N GLN A 450 -8.22 45.95 11.74
CA GLN A 450 -8.38 47.07 12.67
C GLN A 450 -7.10 47.90 12.82
N GLY A 451 -5.93 47.25 12.86
CA GLY A 451 -4.63 47.92 12.90
C GLY A 451 -4.39 48.79 11.66
N ILE A 452 -4.64 48.25 10.47
CA ILE A 452 -4.53 48.99 9.20
C ILE A 452 -5.52 50.15 9.14
N SER A 453 -6.75 49.97 9.63
CA SER A 453 -7.74 51.05 9.70
C SER A 453 -7.33 52.17 10.66
N ARG A 454 -6.67 51.86 11.78
CA ARG A 454 -6.16 52.86 12.74
C ARG A 454 -4.96 53.62 12.17
N ILE A 455 -4.06 52.93 11.45
CA ILE A 455 -2.93 53.55 10.75
C ILE A 455 -3.43 54.52 9.68
N ASN A 456 -4.40 54.09 8.85
CA ASN A 456 -4.99 54.96 7.82
C ASN A 456 -5.78 56.14 8.40
N HIS A 457 -6.32 56.03 9.61
CA HIS A 457 -6.98 57.14 10.29
C HIS A 457 -5.96 58.13 10.85
N ASN A 458 -4.86 57.64 11.46
CA ASN A 458 -3.78 58.49 11.96
C ASN A 458 -3.01 59.21 10.84
N ILE A 459 -2.89 58.62 9.65
CA ILE A 459 -2.29 59.30 8.48
C ILE A 459 -3.21 60.39 7.90
N ARG A 460 -4.54 60.27 8.08
CA ARG A 460 -5.52 61.29 7.63
C ARG A 460 -5.71 62.45 8.63
N PHE A 461 -5.20 62.33 9.85
CA PHE A 461 -5.35 63.32 10.92
C PHE A 461 -4.02 63.70 11.59
N ALA A 462 -2.87 63.35 10.98
CA ALA A 462 -1.59 63.96 11.34
C ALA A 462 -1.60 65.42 10.83
N PRO A 463 -1.33 66.43 11.68
CA PRO A 463 -1.37 67.84 11.30
C PRO A 463 -0.30 68.23 10.29
#